data_AF-A0A9W3XAT7-F1
#
_entry.id   AF-A0A9W3XAT7-F1
#
_cell.length_a   1.000
_cell.length_b   1.000
_cell.length_c   1.000
_cell.angle_alpha   90.00
_cell.angle_beta   90.00
_cell.angle_gamma   90.00
#
_symmetry.space_group_name_H-M   'P 1'
#
loop_
_entity.id
_entity.type
_entity.pdbx_description
1 polymer ?
#
loop_
_entity_poly.entity_id
_entity_poly.type
_entity_poly.pdbx_seq_one_letter_code
_entity_poly.pdbx_strand_id
1 'polypeptide(L)'
;MKVTPSYEIRYHGPTNDVAMVNIQQSKREEWIKQTSFRIDQFLSRLGNGRAGKDQRDIIIKRYLEDEDVCDYMVYSEIGMSVRIDVLRLEYFINLLLLLD
;
A
#
# COMPACT_ATOMS: atom_id res chain seq x y z
N MET A 1 28.96 45.95 -27.59
CA MET A 1 27.74 45.14 -27.79
C MET A 1 27.02 45.08 -26.45
N LYS A 2 25.82 45.67 -26.30
CA LYS A 2 25.02 45.52 -25.07
C LYS A 2 24.29 44.18 -25.17
N VAL A 3 24.74 43.20 -24.42
CA VAL A 3 24.11 41.88 -24.33
C VAL A 3 22.95 41.98 -23.33
N THR A 4 21.77 41.54 -23.72
CA THR A 4 20.61 41.45 -22.84
C THR A 4 20.94 40.46 -21.70
N PRO A 5 20.77 40.83 -20.42
CA PRO A 5 20.99 39.90 -19.32
C PRO A 5 20.13 38.65 -19.49
N SER A 6 20.71 37.48 -19.25
CA SER A 6 19.96 36.22 -19.24
C SER A 6 18.89 36.28 -18.14
N TYR A 7 17.69 35.78 -18.43
CA TYR A 7 16.58 35.73 -17.47
C TYR A 7 16.99 34.88 -16.25
N GLU A 8 17.12 35.52 -15.09
CA GLU A 8 17.31 34.79 -13.82
C GLU A 8 15.99 34.11 -13.42
N ILE A 9 16.08 32.89 -12.87
CA ILE A 9 14.92 32.14 -12.40
C ILE A 9 14.26 32.95 -11.28
N ARG A 10 13.09 33.55 -11.56
CA ARG A 10 12.33 34.30 -10.57
C ARG A 10 11.62 33.33 -9.63
N TYR A 11 12.07 33.30 -8.37
CA TYR A 11 11.46 32.48 -7.34
C TYR A 11 10.19 33.15 -6.81
N HIS A 12 9.04 32.63 -7.19
CA HIS A 12 7.75 33.04 -6.64
C HIS A 12 7.42 32.12 -5.45
N GLY A 13 7.86 32.51 -4.25
CA GLY A 13 7.77 31.68 -3.03
C GLY A 13 6.46 30.91 -2.87
N PRO A 14 5.28 31.59 -2.85
CA PRO A 14 4.00 30.92 -2.67
C PRO A 14 3.66 29.90 -3.76
N THR A 15 4.01 30.20 -5.02
CA THR A 15 3.72 29.31 -6.16
C THR A 15 4.63 28.08 -6.17
N ASN A 16 5.88 28.25 -5.73
CA ASN A 16 6.86 27.16 -5.69
C ASN A 16 6.60 26.20 -4.53
N ASP A 17 6.16 26.71 -3.37
CA ASP A 17 5.78 25.89 -2.22
C ASP A 17 4.56 25.02 -2.54
N VAL A 18 3.55 25.59 -3.20
CA VAL A 18 2.37 24.84 -3.67
C VAL A 18 2.77 23.81 -4.73
N ALA A 19 3.65 24.15 -5.66
CA ALA A 19 4.12 23.20 -6.68
C ALA A 19 4.88 22.01 -6.06
N MET A 20 5.71 22.25 -5.04
CA MET A 20 6.39 21.19 -4.29
C MET A 20 5.42 20.24 -3.58
N VAL A 21 4.42 20.78 -2.89
CA VAL A 21 3.39 19.98 -2.22
C VAL A 21 2.63 19.13 -3.24
N ASN A 22 2.25 19.71 -4.38
CA ASN A 22 1.57 18.98 -5.45
C ASN A 22 2.43 17.84 -6.01
N ILE A 23 3.73 18.06 -6.23
CA ILE A 23 4.65 17.00 -6.70
C ILE A 23 4.74 15.86 -5.68
N GLN A 24 4.87 16.17 -4.39
CA GLN A 24 4.91 15.16 -3.34
C GLN A 24 3.59 14.39 -3.25
N GLN A 25 2.46 15.08 -3.39
CA GLN A 25 1.14 14.48 -3.40
C GLN A 25 0.95 13.57 -4.62
N SER A 26 1.32 14.01 -5.83
CA SER A 26 1.26 13.17 -7.02
C SER A 26 2.13 11.91 -6.91
N LYS A 27 3.32 12.01 -6.32
CA LYS A 27 4.17 10.83 -6.05
C LYS A 27 3.50 9.86 -5.07
N ARG A 28 2.85 10.38 -4.02
CA ARG A 28 2.11 9.57 -3.06
C ARG A 28 0.92 8.87 -3.73
N GLU A 29 0.14 9.59 -4.52
CA GLU A 29 -1.01 9.05 -5.24
C GLU A 29 -0.58 7.96 -6.23
N GLU A 30 0.53 8.17 -6.94
CA GLU A 30 1.12 7.16 -7.82
C GLU A 30 1.55 5.91 -7.06
N TRP A 31 2.23 6.09 -5.92
CA TRP A 31 2.63 4.97 -5.06
C TRP A 31 1.42 4.19 -4.53
N ILE A 32 0.36 4.87 -4.08
CA ILE A 32 -0.89 4.22 -3.63
C ILE A 32 -1.49 3.41 -4.78
N LYS A 33 -1.57 3.99 -5.99
CA LYS A 33 -2.13 3.33 -7.16
C LYS A 33 -1.35 2.08 -7.55
N GLN A 34 -0.02 2.17 -7.58
CA GLN A 34 0.85 1.04 -7.90
C GLN A 34 0.74 -0.05 -6.82
N THR A 35 0.72 0.33 -5.55
CA THR A 35 0.59 -0.61 -4.42
C THR A 35 -0.75 -1.32 -4.44
N SER A 36 -1.85 -0.60 -4.65
CA SER A 36 -3.20 -1.17 -4.80
C SER A 36 -3.23 -2.19 -5.94
N PHE A 37 -2.68 -1.85 -7.10
CA PHE A 37 -2.62 -2.77 -8.24
C PHE A 37 -1.84 -4.06 -7.94
N ARG A 38 -0.73 -3.95 -7.21
CA ARG A 38 0.08 -5.12 -6.79
C ARG A 38 -0.68 -6.00 -5.80
N ILE A 39 -1.42 -5.39 -4.87
CA ILE A 39 -2.27 -6.11 -3.92
C ILE A 39 -3.38 -6.86 -4.68
N ASP A 40 -4.08 -6.20 -5.60
CA ASP A 40 -5.14 -6.84 -6.39
C ASP A 40 -4.60 -8.03 -7.21
N GLN A 41 -3.46 -7.85 -7.87
CA GLN A 41 -2.79 -8.91 -8.63
C GLN A 41 -2.35 -10.07 -7.73
N PHE A 42 -1.95 -9.78 -6.50
CA PHE A 42 -1.59 -10.81 -5.54
C PHE A 42 -2.81 -11.59 -5.05
N LEU A 43 -3.87 -10.89 -4.67
CA LEU A 43 -5.13 -11.50 -4.25
C LEU A 43 -5.73 -12.38 -5.35
N SER A 44 -5.60 -11.99 -6.62
CA SER A 44 -6.07 -12.79 -7.76
C SER A 44 -5.26 -14.07 -7.97
N ARG A 45 -4.02 -14.15 -7.46
CA ARG A 45 -3.16 -15.35 -7.54
C ARG A 45 -3.43 -16.35 -6.42
N LEU A 46 -3.99 -15.89 -5.29
CA LEU A 46 -4.50 -16.78 -4.26
C LEU A 46 -5.63 -17.57 -4.91
N GLY A 47 -5.45 -18.87 -5.13
CA GLY A 47 -6.42 -19.67 -5.87
C GLY A 47 -7.82 -19.70 -5.22
N ASN A 48 -8.79 -20.32 -5.88
CA ASN A 48 -10.17 -20.43 -5.39
C ASN A 48 -10.38 -21.56 -4.37
N GLY A 49 -9.32 -22.30 -4.01
CA GLY A 49 -9.38 -23.32 -2.96
C GLY A 49 -9.55 -22.72 -1.57
N ARG A 50 -9.93 -23.55 -0.60
CA ARG A 50 -10.18 -23.13 0.79
C ARG A 50 -9.05 -22.28 1.37
N ALA A 51 -7.81 -22.77 1.29
CA ALA A 51 -6.64 -22.04 1.79
C ALA A 51 -6.43 -20.67 1.13
N GLY A 52 -6.70 -20.54 -0.17
CA GLY A 52 -6.58 -19.25 -0.88
C GLY A 52 -7.69 -18.28 -0.50
N LYS A 53 -8.90 -18.79 -0.27
CA LYS A 53 -10.02 -18.01 0.25
C LYS A 53 -9.74 -17.51 1.67
N ASP A 54 -9.31 -18.40 2.55
CA ASP A 54 -8.97 -18.07 3.93
C ASP A 54 -7.87 -17.00 3.99
N GLN A 55 -6.83 -17.11 3.15
CA GLN A 55 -5.77 -16.10 3.03
C GLN A 55 -6.29 -14.74 2.56
N ARG A 56 -7.20 -14.70 1.56
CA ARG A 56 -7.83 -13.45 1.12
C ARG A 56 -8.67 -12.82 2.23
N ASP A 57 -9.51 -13.62 2.89
CA ASP A 57 -10.42 -13.15 3.94
C ASP A 57 -9.62 -12.55 5.11
N ILE A 58 -8.48 -13.15 5.48
CA ILE A 58 -7.60 -12.57 6.52
C ILE A 58 -6.99 -11.24 6.05
N ILE A 59 -6.48 -11.16 4.82
CA ILE A 59 -5.87 -9.92 4.31
C ILE A 59 -6.89 -8.79 4.27
N ILE A 60 -8.11 -9.07 3.79
CA ILE A 60 -9.18 -8.08 3.70
C ILE A 60 -9.57 -7.60 5.09
N LYS A 61 -9.94 -8.50 6.00
CA LYS A 61 -10.41 -8.14 7.34
C LYS A 61 -9.36 -7.48 8.23
N ARG A 62 -8.09 -7.84 8.06
CA ARG A 62 -7.01 -7.35 8.93
C ARG A 62 -6.35 -6.07 8.43
N TYR A 63 -6.31 -5.85 7.11
CA TYR A 63 -5.49 -4.80 6.52
C TYR A 63 -6.23 -3.86 5.57
N LEU A 64 -7.36 -4.27 5.01
CA LEU A 64 -8.09 -3.45 4.03
C LEU A 64 -9.42 -2.91 4.58
N GLU A 65 -10.00 -3.57 5.59
CA GLU A 65 -11.16 -3.06 6.32
C GLU A 65 -10.72 -2.08 7.42
N ASP A 66 -11.50 -1.02 7.63
CA ASP A 66 -11.25 0.04 8.64
C ASP A 66 -11.61 -0.41 10.08
N GLU A 67 -11.83 -1.70 10.30
CA GLU A 67 -12.13 -2.25 11.62
C GLU A 67 -10.83 -2.66 12.33
N ASP A 68 -10.59 -2.11 13.52
CA ASP A 68 -9.49 -2.52 14.39
C ASP A 68 -9.84 -3.87 15.05
N VAL A 69 -9.60 -4.94 14.31
CA VAL A 69 -9.95 -6.31 14.70
C VAL A 69 -8.73 -7.08 15.16
N CYS A 70 -8.80 -7.67 16.35
CA CYS A 70 -7.75 -8.55 16.84
C CYS A 70 -7.67 -9.85 16.03
N ASP A 71 -6.45 -10.34 15.78
CA ASP A 71 -6.18 -11.54 14.98
C ASP A 71 -7.04 -12.77 15.36
N TYR A 72 -7.26 -12.98 16.65
CA TYR A 72 -8.06 -14.12 17.14
C TYR A 72 -9.54 -14.05 16.74
N MET A 73 -10.10 -12.84 16.57
CA MET A 73 -11.47 -12.66 16.12
C MET A 73 -11.59 -13.02 14.65
N VAL A 74 -10.68 -12.50 13.82
CA VAL A 74 -10.62 -12.83 12.38
C VAL A 74 -10.49 -14.34 12.18
N TYR A 75 -9.59 -15.00 12.91
CA TYR A 75 -9.41 -16.45 12.80
C TYR A 75 -10.63 -17.23 13.28
N SER A 76 -11.27 -16.81 14.38
CA SER A 76 -12.50 -17.45 14.87
C SER A 76 -13.63 -17.37 13.86
N GLU A 77 -13.81 -16.21 13.22
CA GLU A 77 -14.85 -16.00 12.20
C GLU A 77 -14.62 -16.84 10.94
N ILE A 78 -13.37 -17.06 10.57
CA ILE A 78 -12.99 -17.87 9.39
C ILE A 78 -12.89 -19.37 9.75
N GLY A 79 -13.06 -19.74 11.03
CA GLY A 79 -13.01 -21.13 11.50
C GLY A 79 -11.59 -21.71 11.54
N MET A 80 -10.60 -20.87 11.82
CA MET A 80 -9.17 -21.19 11.84
C MET A 80 -8.58 -21.16 13.27
N SER A 81 -7.47 -21.88 13.47
CA SER A 81 -6.79 -21.95 14.76
C SER A 81 -5.47 -21.18 14.74
N VAL A 82 -5.30 -20.26 15.69
CA VAL A 82 -4.16 -19.34 15.87
C VAL A 82 -2.77 -19.94 15.57
N ARG A 83 -2.53 -21.22 15.91
CA ARG A 83 -1.20 -21.87 15.79
C ARG A 83 -0.70 -22.08 14.37
N ILE A 84 -1.59 -22.25 13.38
CA ILE A 84 -1.21 -22.51 11.99
C ILE A 84 -0.88 -21.19 11.26
N ASP A 85 -1.38 -20.07 11.78
CA ASP A 85 -1.54 -18.85 11.01
C ASP A 85 -0.48 -17.79 11.33
N VAL A 86 0.02 -17.74 12.57
CA VAL A 86 1.13 -16.84 12.96
C VAL A 86 2.35 -17.08 12.05
N LEU A 87 2.73 -18.34 11.87
CA LEU A 87 3.86 -18.73 10.99
C LEU A 87 3.55 -18.55 9.50
N ARG A 88 2.28 -18.48 9.08
CA ARG A 88 1.91 -18.40 7.67
C ARG A 88 1.69 -16.97 7.19
N LEU A 89 1.29 -16.07 8.09
CA LEU A 89 1.09 -14.64 7.80
C LEU A 89 2.35 -13.80 8.01
N GLU A 90 3.18 -14.06 9.02
CA GLU A 90 4.43 -13.30 9.24
C GLU A 90 5.34 -13.37 8.00
N TYR A 91 5.48 -14.55 7.39
CA TYR A 91 6.26 -14.72 6.17
C TYR A 91 5.63 -14.04 4.96
N PHE A 92 4.31 -13.87 4.95
CA PHE A 92 3.55 -13.33 3.81
C PHE A 92 3.53 -11.80 3.79
N ILE A 93 3.37 -11.18 4.96
CA ILE A 93 3.47 -9.72 5.13
C ILE A 93 4.91 -9.26 4.97
N ASN A 94 5.88 -10.02 5.50
CA ASN A 94 7.29 -9.75 5.22
C ASN A 94 7.57 -9.83 3.71
N LEU A 95 6.98 -10.77 2.96
CA LEU A 95 7.13 -10.81 1.49
C LEU A 95 6.46 -9.63 0.75
N LEU A 96 5.37 -9.08 1.29
CA LEU A 96 4.68 -7.91 0.73
C LEU A 96 5.43 -6.60 1.04
N LEU A 97 6.10 -6.53 2.21
CA LEU A 97 6.88 -5.38 2.67
C LEU A 97 8.37 -5.40 2.24
N LEU A 98 8.95 -6.56 1.86
CA LEU A 98 10.32 -6.71 1.35
C LEU A 98 10.49 -6.35 -0.14
N LEU A 99 9.49 -5.69 -0.75
CA LEU A 99 9.56 -5.26 -2.14
C LEU A 99 9.88 -3.76 -2.29
N ASP A 100 10.70 -3.25 -1.37
CA ASP A 100 11.58 -2.08 -1.57
C ASP A 100 13.02 -2.56 -1.83
#